data_AF-A0A1V6F1C5-F1
#
_entry.id   AF-A0A1V6F1C5-F1
#
_cell.length_a   1.000
_cell.length_b   1.000
_cell.length_c   1.000
_cell.angle_alpha   90.00
_cell.angle_beta   90.00
_cell.angle_gamma   90.00
#
_symmetry.space_group_name_H-M   'P 1'
#
loop_
_entity.id
_entity.type
_entity.pdbx_description
1 polymer ?
#
loop_
_entity_poly.entity_id
_entity_poly.type
_entity_poly.pdbx_seq_one_letter_code
_entity_poly.pdbx_strand_id
1 'polypeptide(L)'
;MYVPQEEGEGEGDYKKQSKGVTSSCYWNMESTKQNSSAGGFGRTTDDMTYPYAEDTYEGWDFGEVWAADTDHTVNKGYPYLVGNSPCVFTPAICVYHHEDKCMTPECYTFSDCSLGAEVLSRQWAVNGVNRTTDVELYECFDYTDTYTVTLTLVTECGVFVATEALFVEVLPSWGAYNAYFEVNTHSGSAPLTVQFTDLSVVEGECAEIHWQWNFGDGIECRDCEGDSFSHTFPAPGTYLVCLHTECYEWECKGSDATGRGTPKDMDWCEVITVFESEEAHPADADGDWRLGMSEAIAYLTGWQQGSHPMTHAIRAAYIWQNGEQYRYDPAADPPLCWILNTNAAPLSPLKCP
;
A
#
# COMPACT_ATOMS: atom_id res chain seq x y z
N MET A 1 -50.74 25.49 23.12
CA MET A 1 -49.86 26.42 22.37
C MET A 1 -50.16 27.87 22.80
N TYR A 2 -49.28 28.45 23.61
CA TYR A 2 -48.90 29.89 23.67
C TYR A 2 -47.71 29.97 24.63
N VAL A 3 -46.55 30.48 24.18
CA VAL A 3 -45.39 30.78 25.03
C VAL A 3 -45.02 32.24 24.79
N PRO A 4 -44.72 33.06 25.82
CA PRO A 4 -44.10 34.35 25.63
C PRO A 4 -42.62 34.19 25.26
N GLN A 5 -42.23 34.88 24.20
CA GLN A 5 -40.92 34.94 23.59
C GLN A 5 -39.77 35.28 24.57
N GLU A 6 -38.70 34.48 24.58
CA GLU A 6 -37.35 34.99 24.33
C GLU A 6 -36.67 34.04 23.31
N GLU A 7 -36.01 34.67 22.34
CA GLU A 7 -35.50 34.27 21.02
C GLU A 7 -35.15 32.80 20.73
N GLY A 8 -35.61 32.31 19.57
CA GLY A 8 -35.16 31.08 18.91
C GLY A 8 -36.13 30.63 17.81
N GLU A 9 -35.66 30.59 16.57
CA GLU A 9 -36.44 30.37 15.34
C GLU A 9 -37.05 28.95 15.25
N GLY A 10 -38.34 28.86 14.96
CA GLY A 10 -39.06 27.60 14.72
C GLY A 10 -40.47 27.86 14.17
N GLU A 11 -40.79 27.19 13.06
CA GLU A 11 -41.99 27.41 12.24
C GLU A 11 -43.32 27.09 12.96
N GLY A 12 -44.34 27.93 12.71
CA GLY A 12 -45.75 27.62 13.01
C GLY A 12 -46.44 28.48 14.07
N ASP A 13 -46.38 29.81 13.97
CA ASP A 13 -46.90 30.69 15.03
C ASP A 13 -48.04 31.62 14.54
N TYR A 14 -49.28 31.31 14.91
CA TYR A 14 -50.44 32.19 14.69
C TYR A 14 -50.57 33.22 15.82
N LYS A 15 -50.15 34.47 15.56
CA LYS A 15 -50.28 35.62 16.48
C LYS A 15 -51.68 36.24 16.49
N LYS A 16 -52.51 35.92 17.51
CA LYS A 16 -53.57 36.83 18.00
C LYS A 16 -53.73 36.73 19.52
N GLN A 17 -53.66 37.86 20.23
CA GLN A 17 -54.00 37.96 21.65
C GLN A 17 -55.51 37.77 21.85
N SER A 18 -55.90 36.80 22.69
CA SER A 18 -57.26 36.67 23.21
C SER A 18 -57.23 36.74 24.74
N LYS A 19 -58.08 37.58 25.35
CA LYS A 19 -58.19 37.75 26.81
C LYS A 19 -59.04 36.65 27.49
N GLY A 20 -59.06 35.44 26.93
CA GLY A 20 -59.81 34.31 27.47
C GLY A 20 -58.96 33.45 28.42
N VAL A 21 -59.58 32.88 29.45
CA VAL A 21 -58.98 31.80 30.23
C VAL A 21 -59.14 30.53 29.40
N THR A 22 -58.05 29.98 28.86
CA THR A 22 -58.08 28.68 28.19
C THR A 22 -58.07 27.57 29.23
N SER A 23 -59.24 27.06 29.59
CA SER A 23 -59.39 25.75 30.23
C SER A 23 -59.18 24.66 29.17
N SER A 24 -58.47 23.57 29.51
CA SER A 24 -58.14 22.45 28.60
C SER A 24 -57.00 22.71 27.59
N CYS A 25 -55.97 23.43 28.01
CA CYS A 25 -54.69 23.53 27.30
C CYS A 25 -53.57 22.95 28.16
N TYR A 26 -52.69 22.16 27.56
CA TYR A 26 -51.56 21.51 28.24
C TYR A 26 -50.23 21.94 27.63
N TRP A 27 -49.16 21.86 28.40
CA TRP A 27 -47.79 22.10 27.94
C TRP A 27 -46.81 21.17 28.63
N ASN A 28 -45.77 20.75 27.90
CA ASN A 28 -44.77 19.83 28.42
C ASN A 28 -43.72 20.60 29.25
N MET A 29 -43.60 20.27 30.53
CA MET A 29 -42.70 20.93 31.48
C MET A 29 -41.21 20.67 31.20
N GLU A 30 -40.88 19.48 30.71
CA GLU A 30 -39.51 19.05 30.47
C GLU A 30 -38.97 19.67 29.16
N SER A 31 -39.79 19.68 28.11
CA SER A 31 -39.45 20.28 26.81
C SER A 31 -39.26 21.79 26.91
N THR A 32 -40.11 22.45 27.70
CA THR A 32 -40.05 23.92 27.89
C THR A 32 -39.09 24.34 29.00
N LYS A 33 -38.65 23.41 29.87
CA LYS A 33 -37.86 23.69 31.08
C LYS A 33 -38.53 24.70 32.02
N GLN A 34 -39.85 24.76 32.00
CA GLN A 34 -40.64 25.65 32.83
C GLN A 34 -41.47 24.83 33.82
N ASN A 35 -41.78 25.41 34.99
CA ASN A 35 -42.68 24.80 35.99
C ASN A 35 -43.97 25.61 36.17
N SER A 36 -44.16 26.70 35.41
CA SER A 36 -45.34 27.56 35.47
C SER A 36 -45.56 28.31 34.16
N SER A 37 -46.82 28.60 33.81
CA SER A 37 -47.21 29.38 32.63
C SER A 37 -48.32 30.38 32.98
N ALA A 38 -48.54 31.39 32.12
CA ALA A 38 -49.63 32.36 32.25
C ALA A 38 -51.03 31.72 32.08
N GLY A 39 -51.12 30.46 31.61
CA GLY A 39 -52.34 29.67 31.51
C GLY A 39 -52.07 28.22 31.08
N GLY A 40 -53.09 27.36 31.19
CA GLY A 40 -52.99 25.92 30.91
C GLY A 40 -52.35 25.10 32.03
N PHE A 41 -52.34 23.78 31.88
CA PHE A 41 -51.82 22.82 32.85
C PHE A 41 -50.46 22.25 32.40
N GLY A 42 -49.46 22.34 33.27
CA GLY A 42 -48.16 21.70 33.02
C GLY A 42 -48.28 20.19 33.17
N ARG A 43 -47.69 19.45 32.24
CA ARG A 43 -47.67 17.99 32.20
C ARG A 43 -46.25 17.49 31.93
N THR A 44 -45.94 16.28 32.38
CA THR A 44 -44.67 15.61 32.03
C THR A 44 -44.72 15.04 30.62
N THR A 45 -43.59 14.58 30.07
CA THR A 45 -43.59 13.85 28.78
C THR A 45 -44.43 12.58 28.86
N ASP A 46 -44.30 11.82 29.95
CA ASP A 46 -45.07 10.59 30.17
C ASP A 46 -46.58 10.86 30.23
N ASP A 47 -47.00 11.95 30.90
CA ASP A 47 -48.42 12.31 30.95
C ASP A 47 -48.99 12.68 29.57
N MET A 48 -48.15 13.16 28.66
CA MET A 48 -48.55 13.69 27.34
C MET A 48 -48.35 12.70 26.18
N THR A 49 -47.71 11.55 26.40
CA THR A 49 -47.39 10.54 25.39
C THR A 49 -48.13 9.23 25.66
N TYR A 50 -48.43 8.43 24.64
CA TYR A 50 -49.26 7.23 24.80
C TYR A 50 -48.60 6.14 25.67
N PRO A 51 -49.31 5.55 26.66
CA PRO A 51 -50.66 5.89 27.10
C PRO A 51 -50.64 7.14 27.99
N TYR A 52 -51.22 8.24 27.49
CA TYR A 52 -51.23 9.52 28.19
C TYR A 52 -52.12 9.44 29.44
N ALA A 53 -51.88 10.33 30.41
CA ALA A 53 -52.64 10.34 31.65
C ALA A 53 -54.14 10.61 31.38
N GLU A 54 -55.02 10.00 32.18
CA GLU A 54 -56.49 10.05 32.00
C GLU A 54 -57.05 11.48 32.02
N ASP A 55 -56.37 12.39 32.70
CA ASP A 55 -56.73 13.81 32.84
C ASP A 55 -56.01 14.73 31.82
N THR A 56 -55.37 14.15 30.82
CA THR A 56 -54.64 14.84 29.75
C THR A 56 -55.39 14.70 28.42
N TYR A 57 -55.47 15.80 27.66
CA TYR A 57 -56.28 15.93 26.44
C TYR A 57 -57.80 15.77 26.67
N GLU A 58 -58.30 16.13 27.86
CA GLU A 58 -59.73 16.09 28.15
C GLU A 58 -60.53 16.96 27.16
N GLY A 59 -61.53 16.33 26.52
CA GLY A 59 -62.37 16.98 25.51
C GLY A 59 -61.78 17.02 24.10
N TRP A 60 -60.61 16.43 23.87
CA TRP A 60 -60.08 16.22 22.52
C TRP A 60 -60.81 15.05 21.85
N ASP A 61 -61.10 15.21 20.56
CA ASP A 61 -61.76 14.18 19.76
C ASP A 61 -60.74 13.26 19.09
N PHE A 62 -60.56 12.06 19.65
CA PHE A 62 -59.71 11.00 19.10
C PHE A 62 -60.45 10.07 18.12
N GLY A 63 -61.72 10.33 17.84
CA GLY A 63 -62.52 9.57 16.87
C GLY A 63 -62.37 10.12 15.44
N GLU A 64 -62.29 11.44 15.29
CA GLU A 64 -62.23 12.08 13.96
C GLU A 64 -61.09 13.09 13.79
N VAL A 65 -60.69 13.81 14.85
CA VAL A 65 -59.79 14.98 14.71
C VAL A 65 -58.34 14.64 15.06
N TRP A 66 -58.11 13.89 16.13
CA TRP A 66 -56.78 13.52 16.61
C TRP A 66 -56.60 12.01 16.59
N ALA A 67 -55.38 11.56 16.41
CA ALA A 67 -55.00 10.15 16.53
C ALA A 67 -53.95 10.01 17.64
N ALA A 68 -54.05 8.91 18.39
CA ALA A 68 -53.02 8.54 19.36
C ALA A 68 -51.85 7.85 18.64
N ASP A 69 -50.63 8.28 18.92
CA ASP A 69 -49.41 7.63 18.43
C ASP A 69 -49.04 6.45 19.33
N THR A 70 -49.75 5.33 19.17
CA THR A 70 -49.72 4.23 20.15
C THR A 70 -48.43 3.42 20.15
N ASP A 71 -47.66 3.45 19.06
CA ASP A 71 -46.37 2.77 18.90
C ASP A 71 -45.17 3.74 18.92
N HIS A 72 -45.43 5.04 19.12
CA HIS A 72 -44.45 6.11 19.22
C HIS A 72 -43.70 6.41 17.90
N THR A 73 -44.15 5.86 16.78
CA THR A 73 -43.44 5.97 15.49
C THR A 73 -43.79 7.23 14.71
N VAL A 74 -44.89 7.91 15.03
CA VAL A 74 -45.44 8.99 14.22
C VAL A 74 -45.09 10.38 14.77
N ASN A 75 -45.25 10.55 16.08
CA ASN A 75 -45.02 11.80 16.79
C ASN A 75 -44.39 11.55 18.17
N LYS A 76 -43.54 10.52 18.30
CA LYS A 76 -42.84 10.17 19.54
C LYS A 76 -43.79 9.98 20.73
N GLY A 77 -44.95 9.37 20.47
CA GLY A 77 -45.98 9.06 21.45
C GLY A 77 -47.00 10.19 21.66
N TYR A 78 -46.77 11.40 21.16
CA TYR A 78 -47.73 12.49 21.29
C TYR A 78 -48.90 12.31 20.31
N PRO A 79 -50.13 12.72 20.65
CA PRO A 79 -51.22 12.81 19.69
C PRO A 79 -50.85 13.66 18.46
N TYR A 80 -51.38 13.29 17.30
CA TYR A 80 -51.23 14.04 16.06
C TYR A 80 -52.59 14.30 15.40
N LEU A 81 -52.68 15.37 14.61
CA LEU A 81 -53.91 15.73 13.92
C LEU A 81 -54.13 14.76 12.76
N VAL A 82 -55.33 14.17 12.66
CA VAL A 82 -55.70 13.29 11.55
C VAL A 82 -55.62 14.09 10.24
N GLY A 83 -54.82 13.59 9.29
CA GLY A 83 -54.55 14.27 8.02
C GLY A 83 -53.42 15.32 8.05
N ASN A 84 -52.79 15.55 9.20
CA ASN A 84 -51.58 16.38 9.35
C ASN A 84 -50.62 15.76 10.37
N SER A 85 -50.30 14.49 10.12
CA SER A 85 -49.32 13.74 10.89
C SER A 85 -47.93 14.37 10.71
N PRO A 86 -47.13 14.57 11.78
CA PRO A 86 -45.73 14.89 11.60
C PRO A 86 -45.06 13.74 10.86
N CYS A 87 -44.32 14.09 9.83
CA CYS A 87 -43.69 13.11 8.98
C CYS A 87 -42.38 12.65 9.58
N VAL A 88 -42.29 11.35 9.82
CA VAL A 88 -41.03 10.72 10.17
C VAL A 88 -40.38 10.26 8.88
N PHE A 89 -39.26 10.90 8.54
CA PHE A 89 -38.44 10.53 7.40
C PHE A 89 -36.96 10.70 7.77
N THR A 90 -36.18 9.65 7.57
CA THR A 90 -34.73 9.66 7.82
C THR A 90 -34.01 9.38 6.50
N PRO A 91 -33.46 10.41 5.84
CA PRO A 91 -32.75 10.22 4.58
C PRO A 91 -31.42 9.49 4.84
N ALA A 92 -31.10 8.49 4.01
CA ALA A 92 -29.87 7.72 4.16
C ALA A 92 -29.33 7.23 2.81
N ILE A 93 -28.01 7.21 2.69
CA ILE A 93 -27.27 6.66 1.55
C ILE A 93 -26.59 5.38 2.02
N CYS A 94 -26.85 4.26 1.34
CA CYS A 94 -25.99 3.09 1.46
C CYS A 94 -24.90 3.15 0.40
N VAL A 95 -23.67 2.81 0.78
CA VAL A 95 -22.52 2.75 -0.12
C VAL A 95 -22.07 1.31 -0.25
N TYR A 96 -21.95 0.84 -1.49
CA TYR A 96 -21.37 -0.45 -1.83
C TYR A 96 -20.15 -0.23 -2.72
N HIS A 97 -18.98 -0.64 -2.26
CA HIS A 97 -17.75 -0.64 -3.04
C HIS A 97 -17.69 -1.91 -3.89
N HIS A 98 -17.51 -1.76 -5.19
CA HIS A 98 -17.20 -2.91 -6.04
C HIS A 98 -15.71 -3.19 -5.89
N GLU A 99 -15.36 -4.10 -4.98
CA GLU A 99 -13.98 -4.59 -4.73
C GLU A 99 -13.38 -5.40 -5.91
N ASP A 100 -13.85 -5.15 -7.13
CA ASP A 100 -13.24 -5.72 -8.32
C ASP A 100 -11.88 -5.02 -8.50
N LYS A 101 -10.80 -5.70 -8.08
CA LYS A 101 -9.37 -5.32 -8.22
C LYS A 101 -8.88 -5.08 -9.67
N CYS A 102 -9.85 -4.98 -10.56
CA CYS A 102 -9.78 -4.96 -12.00
C CYS A 102 -10.53 -3.72 -12.56
N MET A 103 -11.11 -2.88 -11.69
CA MET A 103 -11.76 -1.64 -12.08
C MET A 103 -10.95 -0.47 -11.56
N THR A 104 -9.95 -0.05 -12.35
CA THR A 104 -9.52 1.34 -12.36
C THR A 104 -10.26 1.99 -13.53
N PRO A 105 -11.13 2.99 -13.31
CA PRO A 105 -11.42 3.71 -12.06
C PRO A 105 -12.17 2.92 -10.97
N GLU A 106 -11.95 3.31 -9.71
CA GLU A 106 -12.63 2.78 -8.52
C GLU A 106 -14.14 3.03 -8.58
N CYS A 107 -14.96 1.98 -8.54
CA CYS A 107 -16.40 2.06 -8.79
C CYS A 107 -17.24 1.75 -7.55
N TYR A 108 -18.29 2.54 -7.35
CA TYR A 108 -19.22 2.41 -6.23
C TYR A 108 -20.67 2.39 -6.72
N THR A 109 -21.52 1.71 -5.95
CA THR A 109 -22.96 1.85 -6.05
C THR A 109 -23.49 2.52 -4.79
N PHE A 110 -24.25 3.58 -5.00
CA PHE A 110 -24.98 4.30 -3.96
C PHE A 110 -26.46 3.98 -4.10
N SER A 111 -27.11 3.58 -3.02
CA SER A 111 -28.53 3.24 -3.03
C SER A 111 -29.27 4.06 -1.99
N ASP A 112 -30.51 4.44 -2.30
CA ASP A 112 -31.43 5.07 -1.36
C ASP A 112 -31.87 4.07 -0.28
N CYS A 113 -31.38 4.28 0.94
CA CYS A 113 -31.69 3.46 2.12
C CYS A 113 -32.55 4.20 3.14
N SER A 114 -33.24 5.25 2.69
CA SER A 114 -34.06 6.10 3.56
C SER A 114 -35.24 5.32 4.16
N LEU A 115 -35.64 5.71 5.37
CA LEU A 115 -36.78 5.11 6.09
C LEU A 115 -37.85 6.16 6.37
N GLY A 116 -39.13 5.75 6.32
CA GLY A 116 -40.27 6.60 6.67
C GLY A 116 -41.20 6.90 5.49
N ALA A 117 -41.65 8.15 5.41
CA ALA A 117 -42.57 8.67 4.39
C ALA A 117 -42.25 8.26 2.94
N GLU A 118 -43.28 8.20 2.09
CA GLU A 118 -43.15 7.83 0.68
C GLU A 118 -42.29 8.83 -0.10
N VAL A 119 -41.30 8.32 -0.84
CA VAL A 119 -40.43 9.11 -1.72
C VAL A 119 -41.10 9.31 -3.07
N LEU A 120 -41.44 10.56 -3.39
CA LEU A 120 -42.07 10.97 -4.64
C LEU A 120 -41.04 11.17 -5.76
N SER A 121 -39.86 11.69 -5.44
CA SER A 121 -38.75 11.84 -6.40
C SER A 121 -37.39 11.87 -5.73
N ARG A 122 -36.35 11.49 -6.49
CA ARG A 122 -34.95 11.46 -6.06
C ARG A 122 -34.10 12.30 -7.00
N GLN A 123 -33.00 12.83 -6.49
CA GLN A 123 -31.94 13.43 -7.29
C GLN A 123 -30.59 13.17 -6.61
N TRP A 124 -29.76 12.38 -7.27
CA TRP A 124 -28.35 12.19 -6.90
C TRP A 124 -27.49 13.31 -7.46
N ALA A 125 -26.48 13.71 -6.70
CA ALA A 125 -25.42 14.60 -7.13
C ALA A 125 -24.07 14.14 -6.57
N VAL A 126 -23.00 14.36 -7.34
CA VAL A 126 -21.61 14.13 -6.92
C VAL A 126 -20.89 15.46 -7.02
N ASN A 127 -20.28 15.91 -5.93
CA ASN A 127 -19.64 17.22 -5.80
C ASN A 127 -20.58 18.37 -6.25
N GLY A 128 -21.87 18.25 -5.93
CA GLY A 128 -22.91 19.22 -6.30
C GLY A 128 -23.39 19.17 -7.75
N VAL A 129 -22.87 18.25 -8.57
CA VAL A 129 -23.31 18.05 -9.97
C VAL A 129 -24.34 16.94 -10.04
N ASN A 130 -25.54 17.26 -10.53
CA ASN A 130 -26.65 16.32 -10.69
C ASN A 130 -26.28 15.13 -11.61
N ARG A 131 -26.67 13.92 -11.20
CA ARG A 131 -26.40 12.64 -11.90
C ARG A 131 -27.67 11.97 -12.40
N THR A 132 -28.39 11.27 -11.52
CA THR A 132 -29.59 10.50 -11.86
C THR A 132 -30.72 10.74 -10.85
N THR A 133 -31.94 10.38 -11.24
CA THR A 133 -33.14 10.33 -10.40
C THR A 133 -33.54 8.90 -10.03
N ASP A 134 -32.73 7.90 -10.41
CA ASP A 134 -32.98 6.49 -10.13
C ASP A 134 -32.81 6.16 -8.63
N VAL A 135 -33.22 4.94 -8.26
CA VAL A 135 -33.05 4.42 -6.89
C VAL A 135 -31.56 4.26 -6.54
N GLU A 136 -30.73 4.00 -7.54
CA GLU A 136 -29.30 3.76 -7.39
C GLU A 136 -28.48 4.66 -8.32
N LEU A 137 -27.28 5.03 -7.86
CA LEU A 137 -26.24 5.68 -8.64
C LEU A 137 -25.03 4.74 -8.73
N TYR A 138 -24.63 4.39 -9.95
CA TYR A 138 -23.34 3.76 -10.22
C TYR A 138 -22.38 4.83 -10.72
N GLU A 139 -21.27 5.04 -10.02
CA GLU A 139 -20.25 6.03 -10.38
C GLU A 139 -18.86 5.43 -10.19
N CYS A 140 -17.94 5.75 -11.12
CA CYS A 140 -16.54 5.40 -11.00
C CYS A 140 -15.69 6.67 -10.96
N PHE A 141 -14.61 6.62 -10.20
CA PHE A 141 -13.74 7.75 -9.91
C PHE A 141 -12.32 7.50 -10.42
N ASP A 142 -11.83 8.39 -11.27
CA ASP A 142 -10.50 8.26 -11.90
C ASP A 142 -9.36 8.83 -11.07
N TYR A 143 -9.65 9.52 -9.97
CA TYR A 143 -8.66 10.24 -9.17
C TYR A 143 -8.86 10.04 -7.68
N THR A 144 -7.73 9.92 -6.96
CA THR A 144 -7.71 9.98 -5.50
C THR A 144 -8.20 11.33 -5.02
N ASP A 145 -9.38 11.36 -4.42
CA ASP A 145 -9.95 12.56 -3.82
C ASP A 145 -11.06 12.20 -2.82
N THR A 146 -11.53 13.19 -2.08
CA THR A 146 -12.75 13.08 -1.28
C THR A 146 -13.94 13.57 -2.10
N TYR A 147 -14.84 12.66 -2.46
CA TYR A 147 -16.06 12.96 -3.20
C TYR A 147 -17.25 13.12 -2.24
N THR A 148 -18.04 14.15 -2.47
CA THR A 148 -19.28 14.42 -1.73
C THR A 148 -20.47 13.91 -2.54
N VAL A 149 -21.11 12.86 -2.08
CA VAL A 149 -22.33 12.30 -2.69
C VAL A 149 -23.54 12.84 -1.96
N THR A 150 -24.50 13.39 -2.70
CA THR A 150 -25.72 13.99 -2.14
C THR A 150 -26.94 13.33 -2.76
N LEU A 151 -27.90 12.95 -1.92
CA LEU A 151 -29.21 12.45 -2.31
C LEU A 151 -30.28 13.43 -1.83
N THR A 152 -30.94 14.10 -2.77
CA THR A 152 -32.10 14.96 -2.49
C THR A 152 -33.38 14.19 -2.74
N LEU A 153 -34.28 14.17 -1.76
CA LEU A 153 -35.52 13.40 -1.77
C LEU A 153 -36.69 14.35 -1.58
N VAL A 154 -37.68 14.27 -2.45
CA VAL A 154 -38.96 14.95 -2.27
C VAL A 154 -39.97 13.90 -1.81
N THR A 155 -40.57 14.14 -0.66
CA THR A 155 -41.66 13.34 -0.11
C THR A 155 -42.92 14.20 -0.03
N GLU A 156 -44.05 13.59 0.33
CA GLU A 156 -45.27 14.35 0.64
C GLU A 156 -45.10 15.35 1.80
N CYS A 157 -44.03 15.16 2.58
CA CYS A 157 -43.73 15.88 3.80
C CYS A 157 -42.75 17.03 3.62
N GLY A 158 -42.11 17.13 2.45
CA GLY A 158 -41.11 18.14 2.17
C GLY A 158 -39.89 17.57 1.44
N VAL A 159 -38.81 18.36 1.48
CA VAL A 159 -37.55 18.02 0.82
C VAL A 159 -36.52 17.67 1.88
N PHE A 160 -35.91 16.50 1.73
CA PHE A 160 -34.89 15.97 2.62
C PHE A 160 -33.60 15.75 1.85
N VAL A 161 -32.46 15.86 2.53
CA VAL A 161 -31.14 15.71 1.92
C VAL A 161 -30.29 14.79 2.80
N ALA A 162 -29.68 13.78 2.20
CA ALA A 162 -28.58 13.02 2.78
C ALA A 162 -27.28 13.34 2.03
N THR A 163 -26.17 13.37 2.76
CA THR A 163 -24.84 13.63 2.21
C THR A 163 -23.84 12.65 2.80
N GLU A 164 -23.01 12.06 1.95
CA GLU A 164 -21.94 11.14 2.32
C GLU A 164 -20.60 11.63 1.75
N ALA A 165 -19.55 11.61 2.55
CA ALA A 165 -18.19 11.94 2.13
C ALA A 165 -17.39 10.65 1.93
N LEU A 166 -17.09 10.34 0.68
CA LEU A 166 -16.35 9.14 0.29
C LEU A 166 -14.92 9.52 -0.09
N PHE A 167 -13.94 9.07 0.69
CA PHE A 167 -12.54 9.12 0.26
C PHE A 167 -12.28 7.96 -0.69
N VAL A 168 -11.94 8.28 -1.94
CA VAL A 168 -11.54 7.30 -2.95
C VAL A 168 -10.04 7.38 -3.10
N GLU A 169 -9.36 6.25 -3.01
CA GLU A 169 -7.94 6.11 -3.33
C GLU A 169 -7.81 5.39 -4.68
N VAL A 170 -7.37 6.13 -5.71
CA VAL A 170 -7.08 5.59 -7.04
C VAL A 170 -5.56 5.56 -7.21
N LEU A 171 -5.00 4.37 -7.24
CA LEU A 171 -3.58 4.20 -7.52
C LEU A 171 -3.35 4.39 -9.04
N PRO A 172 -2.28 5.11 -9.45
CA PRO A 172 -1.97 5.21 -10.86
C PRO A 172 -1.68 3.81 -11.42
N SER A 173 -2.31 3.49 -12.56
CA SER A 173 -2.07 2.22 -13.26
C SER A 173 -0.61 2.07 -13.71
N TRP A 174 0.10 3.20 -13.87
CA TRP A 174 1.52 3.23 -14.20
C TRP A 174 2.30 3.64 -12.97
N GLY A 175 2.68 2.62 -12.20
CA GLY A 175 3.77 2.74 -11.26
C GLY A 175 5.06 3.26 -11.90
N ALA A 176 5.79 4.11 -11.19
CA ALA A 176 7.22 4.24 -11.47
C ALA A 176 7.87 2.92 -11.04
N TYR A 177 8.12 2.06 -12.01
CA TYR A 177 8.97 0.90 -11.86
C TYR A 177 10.38 1.31 -12.28
N ASN A 178 11.40 0.92 -11.54
CA ASN A 178 12.79 1.06 -11.98
C ASN A 178 13.61 -0.14 -11.47
N ALA A 179 14.20 -0.89 -12.39
CA ALA A 179 15.28 -1.80 -12.05
C ALA A 179 16.52 -0.97 -11.66
N TYR A 180 17.06 -1.19 -10.47
CA TYR A 180 18.30 -0.54 -10.04
C TYR A 180 19.02 -1.36 -8.98
N PHE A 181 20.35 -1.43 -9.05
CA PHE A 181 21.16 -2.04 -8.02
C PHE A 181 22.50 -1.33 -7.87
N GLU A 182 23.14 -1.55 -6.73
CA GLU A 182 24.51 -1.13 -6.47
C GLU A 182 25.39 -2.35 -6.14
N VAL A 183 26.69 -2.19 -6.35
CA VAL A 183 27.70 -3.18 -5.96
C VAL A 183 28.75 -2.59 -5.02
N ASN A 184 29.30 -3.41 -4.15
CA ASN A 184 30.39 -2.98 -3.27
C ASN A 184 31.74 -2.77 -4.00
N THR A 185 31.94 -3.42 -5.15
CA THR A 185 33.11 -3.23 -6.01
C THR A 185 32.80 -3.61 -7.47
N HIS A 186 33.36 -2.85 -8.42
CA HIS A 186 33.29 -3.16 -9.85
C HIS A 186 34.51 -3.90 -10.38
N SER A 187 35.54 -4.12 -9.56
CA SER A 187 36.74 -4.82 -10.01
C SER A 187 37.58 -5.43 -8.89
N GLY A 188 38.45 -6.37 -9.25
CA GLY A 188 39.38 -7.04 -8.34
C GLY A 188 39.97 -8.31 -8.96
N SER A 189 40.87 -8.98 -8.25
CA SER A 189 41.47 -10.23 -8.74
C SER A 189 40.57 -11.44 -8.49
N ALA A 190 40.65 -12.45 -9.37
CA ALA A 190 39.94 -13.72 -9.20
C ALA A 190 40.49 -14.56 -8.03
N PRO A 191 39.64 -15.25 -7.24
CA PRO A 191 38.19 -15.16 -7.25
C PRO A 191 37.70 -13.85 -6.61
N LEU A 192 36.82 -13.12 -7.31
CA LEU A 192 36.26 -11.87 -6.81
C LEU A 192 34.84 -12.09 -6.30
N THR A 193 34.62 -11.91 -5.00
CA THR A 193 33.27 -11.88 -4.41
C THR A 193 32.72 -10.45 -4.40
N VAL A 194 31.61 -10.23 -5.10
CA VAL A 194 30.88 -8.95 -5.16
C VAL A 194 29.58 -9.08 -4.39
N GLN A 195 29.26 -8.08 -3.57
CA GLN A 195 27.96 -7.93 -2.93
C GLN A 195 27.10 -7.00 -3.77
N PHE A 196 25.88 -7.43 -4.05
CA PHE A 196 24.85 -6.72 -4.80
C PHE A 196 23.78 -6.27 -3.82
N THR A 197 23.33 -5.03 -3.96
CA THR A 197 22.23 -4.45 -3.20
C THR A 197 21.15 -4.02 -4.18
N ASP A 198 20.00 -4.68 -4.12
CA ASP A 198 18.84 -4.33 -4.94
C ASP A 198 18.21 -3.04 -4.38
N LEU A 199 18.08 -2.04 -5.25
CA LEU A 199 17.50 -0.73 -4.96
C LEU A 199 16.35 -0.41 -5.93
N SER A 200 15.77 -1.45 -6.53
CA SER A 200 14.62 -1.31 -7.42
C SER A 200 13.43 -0.74 -6.66
N VAL A 201 12.72 0.21 -7.26
CA VAL A 201 11.51 0.80 -6.68
C VAL A 201 10.30 0.33 -7.48
N VAL A 202 9.25 -0.01 -6.73
CA VAL A 202 7.94 -0.33 -7.26
C VAL A 202 6.95 0.62 -6.60
N GLU A 203 6.50 1.60 -7.36
CA GLU A 203 5.32 2.42 -7.03
C GLU A 203 4.12 1.90 -7.84
N GLY A 204 2.88 2.20 -7.44
CA GLY A 204 1.68 1.81 -8.20
C GLY A 204 1.19 0.37 -8.00
N GLU A 205 0.23 -0.08 -8.83
CA GLU A 205 -0.38 -1.41 -8.74
C GLU A 205 0.42 -2.46 -9.51
N CYS A 206 1.37 -3.11 -8.85
CA CYS A 206 2.00 -4.31 -9.35
C CYS A 206 1.47 -5.56 -8.63
N ALA A 207 1.10 -6.59 -9.39
CA ALA A 207 0.60 -7.83 -8.82
C ALA A 207 1.63 -8.70 -8.17
N GLU A 208 2.70 -8.82 -8.92
CA GLU A 208 3.67 -9.87 -8.80
C GLU A 208 4.89 -9.30 -9.49
N ILE A 209 5.93 -9.14 -8.69
CA ILE A 209 7.21 -8.65 -9.15
C ILE A 209 8.13 -9.86 -9.15
N HIS A 210 8.84 -10.06 -10.25
CA HIS A 210 9.89 -11.05 -10.34
C HIS A 210 11.21 -10.36 -10.65
N TRP A 211 12.26 -10.78 -9.96
CA TRP A 211 13.62 -10.35 -10.21
C TRP A 211 14.42 -11.51 -10.79
N GLN A 212 15.11 -11.26 -11.90
CA GLN A 212 15.98 -12.24 -12.54
C GLN A 212 17.36 -11.61 -12.73
N TRP A 213 18.37 -12.23 -12.15
CA TRP A 213 19.76 -11.81 -12.24
C TRP A 213 20.49 -12.67 -13.25
N ASN A 214 21.30 -12.05 -14.10
CA ASN A 214 22.28 -12.71 -14.96
C ASN A 214 23.65 -12.12 -14.65
N PHE A 215 24.60 -12.93 -14.18
CA PHE A 215 25.93 -12.44 -13.78
C PHE A 215 26.92 -12.37 -14.95
N GLY A 216 26.53 -12.77 -16.16
CA GLY A 216 27.40 -12.75 -17.35
C GLY A 216 28.45 -13.87 -17.39
N ASP A 217 28.44 -14.79 -16.43
CA ASP A 217 29.32 -15.97 -16.34
C ASP A 217 28.59 -17.29 -16.66
N GLY A 218 27.34 -17.19 -17.12
CA GLY A 218 26.45 -18.33 -17.39
C GLY A 218 25.63 -18.79 -16.18
N ILE A 219 25.75 -18.11 -15.03
CA ILE A 219 24.92 -18.31 -13.86
C ILE A 219 23.81 -17.25 -13.85
N GLU A 220 22.59 -17.72 -13.57
CA GLU A 220 21.41 -16.88 -13.36
C GLU A 220 20.86 -17.13 -11.95
N CYS A 221 20.20 -16.12 -11.38
CA CYS A 221 19.44 -16.27 -10.13
C CYS A 221 18.03 -15.73 -10.30
N ARG A 222 17.02 -16.58 -10.05
CA ARG A 222 15.59 -16.23 -10.16
C ARG A 222 14.87 -16.09 -8.83
N ASP A 223 15.49 -16.59 -7.76
CA ASP A 223 14.97 -16.55 -6.39
C ASP A 223 15.83 -15.63 -5.49
N CYS A 224 16.70 -14.81 -6.08
CA CYS A 224 17.45 -13.78 -5.36
C CYS A 224 16.53 -12.61 -5.07
N GLU A 225 15.59 -12.85 -4.15
CA GLU A 225 14.63 -11.87 -3.65
C GLU A 225 15.24 -11.16 -2.42
N GLY A 226 15.24 -9.82 -2.42
CA GLY A 226 15.56 -9.01 -1.25
C GLY A 226 16.90 -8.27 -1.28
N ASP A 227 17.00 -7.33 -0.34
CA ASP A 227 17.87 -6.15 -0.31
C ASP A 227 19.37 -6.36 -0.61
N SER A 228 19.94 -7.56 -0.39
CA SER A 228 21.34 -7.83 -0.77
C SER A 228 21.74 -9.32 -0.80
N PHE A 229 22.65 -9.68 -1.70
CA PHE A 229 23.29 -11.00 -1.76
C PHE A 229 24.71 -10.91 -2.36
N SER A 230 25.47 -12.01 -2.39
CA SER A 230 26.82 -12.04 -2.97
C SER A 230 26.99 -13.06 -4.09
N HIS A 231 27.76 -12.70 -5.11
CA HIS A 231 28.20 -13.61 -6.17
C HIS A 231 29.72 -13.62 -6.28
N THR A 232 30.31 -14.79 -6.56
CA THR A 232 31.77 -14.94 -6.69
C THR A 232 32.14 -15.30 -8.12
N PHE A 233 32.93 -14.44 -8.76
CA PHE A 233 33.50 -14.66 -10.08
C PHE A 233 34.83 -15.42 -9.95
N PRO A 234 34.90 -16.70 -10.35
CA PRO A 234 36.06 -17.55 -10.08
C PRO A 234 37.22 -17.33 -11.05
N ALA A 235 36.96 -16.74 -12.22
CA ALA A 235 37.94 -16.59 -13.28
C ALA A 235 38.11 -15.11 -13.68
N PRO A 236 39.28 -14.74 -14.22
CA PRO A 236 39.48 -13.41 -14.80
C PRO A 236 38.59 -13.21 -16.03
N GLY A 237 38.05 -12.02 -16.19
CA GLY A 237 37.14 -11.69 -17.29
C GLY A 237 36.40 -10.37 -17.08
N THR A 238 35.65 -9.97 -18.10
CA THR A 238 34.69 -8.86 -18.01
C THR A 238 33.29 -9.45 -18.05
N TYR A 239 32.54 -9.22 -16.98
CA TYR A 239 31.20 -9.76 -16.76
C TYR A 239 30.17 -8.64 -16.85
N LEU A 240 29.19 -8.78 -17.74
CA LEU A 240 28.04 -7.88 -17.80
C LEU A 240 26.94 -8.46 -16.91
N VAL A 241 26.74 -7.85 -15.74
CA VAL A 241 25.71 -8.26 -14.78
C VAL A 241 24.44 -7.48 -15.07
N CYS A 242 23.31 -8.17 -15.22
CA CYS A 242 22.01 -7.55 -15.47
C CYS A 242 20.98 -8.01 -14.42
N LEU A 243 20.19 -7.04 -13.94
CA LEU A 243 18.95 -7.24 -13.20
C LEU A 243 17.79 -6.98 -14.16
N HIS A 244 16.99 -8.00 -14.38
CA HIS A 244 15.73 -7.94 -15.09
C HIS A 244 14.58 -8.00 -14.09
N THR A 245 13.69 -7.01 -14.13
CA THR A 245 12.49 -6.97 -13.28
C THR A 245 11.25 -7.08 -14.16
N GLU A 246 10.40 -8.06 -13.88
CA GLU A 246 9.08 -8.22 -14.49
C GLU A 246 8.02 -7.78 -13.49
N CYS A 247 7.19 -6.81 -13.84
CA CYS A 247 5.98 -6.49 -13.11
C CYS A 247 4.76 -6.95 -13.89
N TYR A 248 3.93 -7.80 -13.28
CA TYR A 248 2.66 -8.21 -13.88
C TYR A 248 1.53 -7.32 -13.38
N GLU A 249 0.80 -6.70 -14.32
CA GLU A 249 -0.48 -6.04 -14.05
C GLU A 249 -1.63 -7.05 -14.26
N TRP A 250 -2.80 -6.82 -13.66
CA TRP A 250 -4.00 -7.59 -13.98
C TRP A 250 -4.67 -6.99 -15.21
N GLU A 251 -4.65 -7.71 -16.34
CA GLU A 251 -5.38 -7.28 -17.53
C GLU A 251 -6.86 -7.66 -17.44
N CYS A 252 -7.71 -6.65 -17.57
CA CYS A 252 -9.14 -6.80 -17.39
C CYS A 252 -9.86 -7.09 -18.71
N LYS A 253 -9.60 -8.23 -19.39
CA LYS A 253 -10.58 -8.83 -20.33
C LYS A 253 -10.47 -10.35 -20.49
N GLY A 254 -11.60 -11.00 -20.23
CA GLY A 254 -12.25 -11.99 -21.09
C GLY A 254 -11.40 -13.11 -21.68
N SER A 255 -11.55 -14.29 -21.09
CA SER A 255 -11.40 -15.65 -21.68
C SER A 255 -10.05 -16.37 -21.66
N ASP A 256 -8.95 -15.78 -21.21
CA ASP A 256 -7.72 -16.55 -20.94
C ASP A 256 -7.47 -16.71 -19.43
N ALA A 257 -7.44 -17.97 -19.00
CA ALA A 257 -7.75 -18.44 -17.65
C ALA A 257 -6.69 -18.19 -16.56
N THR A 258 -5.84 -17.18 -16.70
CA THR A 258 -4.81 -16.85 -15.69
C THR A 258 -4.93 -15.43 -15.11
N GLY A 259 -5.69 -14.51 -15.73
CA GLY A 259 -5.90 -13.15 -15.22
C GLY A 259 -4.63 -12.28 -15.11
N ARG A 260 -3.52 -12.73 -15.69
CA ARG A 260 -2.20 -12.08 -15.63
C ARG A 260 -1.97 -11.32 -16.95
N GLY A 261 -1.75 -10.02 -16.87
CA GLY A 261 -1.46 -9.15 -18.01
C GLY A 261 -0.07 -9.36 -18.59
N THR A 262 0.22 -8.66 -19.69
CA THR A 262 1.57 -8.61 -20.26
C THR A 262 2.54 -7.96 -19.27
N PRO A 263 3.67 -8.63 -18.92
CA PRO A 263 4.61 -8.06 -17.97
C PRO A 263 5.25 -6.80 -18.53
N LYS A 264 5.51 -5.85 -17.63
CA LYS A 264 6.37 -4.70 -17.88
C LYS A 264 7.77 -5.05 -17.42
N ASP A 265 8.68 -5.04 -18.39
CA ASP A 265 10.06 -5.42 -18.19
C ASP A 265 10.93 -4.18 -18.02
N MET A 266 11.82 -4.19 -17.04
CA MET A 266 12.91 -3.22 -16.93
C MET A 266 14.22 -3.90 -16.66
N ASP A 267 15.27 -3.39 -17.30
CA ASP A 267 16.62 -3.91 -17.19
C ASP A 267 17.57 -2.85 -16.67
N TRP A 268 18.43 -3.24 -15.73
CA TRP A 268 19.63 -2.49 -15.34
C TRP A 268 20.85 -3.39 -15.46
N CYS A 269 21.92 -2.92 -16.09
CA CYS A 269 23.14 -3.69 -16.23
C CYS A 269 24.38 -2.89 -15.85
N GLU A 270 25.33 -3.56 -15.18
CA GLU A 270 26.63 -3.01 -14.82
C GLU A 270 27.77 -3.96 -15.19
N VAL A 271 28.97 -3.42 -15.41
CA VAL A 271 30.15 -4.19 -15.79
C VAL A 271 31.04 -4.45 -14.57
N ILE A 272 31.37 -5.72 -14.33
CA ILE A 272 32.37 -6.15 -13.33
C ILE A 272 33.62 -6.65 -14.06
N THR A 273 34.78 -6.13 -13.69
CA THR A 273 36.08 -6.51 -14.28
C THR A 273 36.92 -7.31 -13.29
N VAL A 274 37.13 -8.58 -13.59
CA VAL A 274 37.93 -9.49 -12.76
C VAL A 274 39.30 -9.67 -13.42
N PHE A 275 40.35 -9.30 -12.70
CA PHE A 275 41.73 -9.44 -13.15
C PHE A 275 42.29 -10.81 -12.79
N GLU A 276 43.37 -11.20 -13.48
CA GLU A 276 44.16 -12.35 -13.05
C GLU A 276 44.69 -12.10 -11.64
N SER A 277 44.62 -13.11 -10.79
CA SER A 277 45.27 -13.02 -9.49
C SER A 277 46.76 -13.14 -9.69
N GLU A 278 47.49 -12.24 -9.04
CA GLU A 278 48.94 -12.18 -9.08
C GLU A 278 49.47 -12.39 -7.67
N GLU A 279 49.46 -13.64 -7.20
CA GLU A 279 50.12 -14.00 -5.94
C GLU A 279 51.50 -14.60 -6.21
N ALA A 280 52.55 -13.84 -5.88
CA ALA A 280 53.91 -14.34 -5.85
C ALA A 280 54.02 -15.52 -4.86
N HIS A 281 54.88 -16.48 -5.17
CA HIS A 281 55.19 -17.56 -4.25
C HIS A 281 55.79 -16.97 -2.97
N PRO A 282 55.40 -17.39 -1.75
CA PRO A 282 55.95 -16.85 -0.50
C PRO A 282 57.47 -17.00 -0.30
N ALA A 283 58.14 -17.71 -1.22
CA ALA A 283 59.58 -17.91 -1.21
C ALA A 283 60.31 -16.89 -2.10
N ASP A 284 59.61 -16.28 -3.05
CA ASP A 284 60.08 -15.23 -3.94
C ASP A 284 60.06 -13.93 -3.13
N ALA A 285 61.23 -13.56 -2.63
CA ALA A 285 61.36 -12.50 -1.64
C ALA A 285 61.52 -11.13 -2.29
N ASP A 286 61.95 -11.08 -3.55
CA ASP A 286 62.15 -9.85 -4.31
C ASP A 286 61.05 -9.56 -5.33
N GLY A 287 60.12 -10.49 -5.54
CA GLY A 287 58.91 -10.33 -6.35
C GLY A 287 59.20 -10.32 -7.84
N ASP A 288 60.31 -10.90 -8.29
CA ASP A 288 60.73 -10.90 -9.70
C ASP A 288 60.09 -12.03 -10.53
N TRP A 289 59.17 -12.82 -9.94
CA TRP A 289 58.52 -13.99 -10.52
C TRP A 289 59.48 -15.12 -10.88
N ARG A 290 60.59 -15.17 -10.16
CA ARG A 290 61.63 -16.19 -10.25
C ARG A 290 61.92 -16.72 -8.86
N LEU A 291 62.27 -17.99 -8.78
CA LEU A 291 62.73 -18.63 -7.56
C LEU A 291 64.16 -19.12 -7.77
N GLY A 292 65.10 -18.27 -7.37
CA GLY A 292 66.52 -18.57 -7.41
C GLY A 292 66.94 -19.55 -6.32
N MET A 293 68.17 -20.06 -6.44
CA MET A 293 68.74 -21.00 -5.46
C MET A 293 68.70 -20.47 -4.01
N SER A 294 69.01 -19.19 -3.81
CA SER A 294 69.03 -18.57 -2.48
C SER A 294 67.65 -18.56 -1.81
N GLU A 295 66.61 -18.28 -2.58
CA GLU A 295 65.22 -18.19 -2.11
C GLU A 295 64.65 -19.57 -1.79
N ALA A 296 64.84 -20.53 -2.70
CA ALA A 296 64.44 -21.91 -2.48
C ALA A 296 65.13 -22.51 -1.24
N ILE A 297 66.43 -22.26 -1.04
CA ILE A 297 67.17 -22.71 0.16
C ILE A 297 66.68 -22.00 1.41
N ALA A 298 66.45 -20.70 1.37
CA ALA A 298 65.94 -19.93 2.52
C ALA A 298 64.58 -20.49 2.97
N TYR A 299 63.67 -20.74 2.02
CA TYR A 299 62.35 -21.25 2.33
C TYR A 299 62.38 -22.69 2.84
N LEU A 300 63.20 -23.57 2.24
CA LEU A 300 63.46 -24.93 2.73
C LEU A 300 64.04 -24.93 4.15
N THR A 301 64.95 -24.00 4.45
CA THR A 301 65.55 -23.86 5.78
C THR A 301 64.51 -23.45 6.81
N GLY A 302 63.63 -22.50 6.48
CA GLY A 302 62.54 -22.12 7.37
C GLY A 302 61.52 -23.25 7.55
N TRP A 303 61.23 -24.05 6.51
CA TRP A 303 60.45 -25.27 6.68
C TRP A 303 61.10 -26.26 7.66
N GLN A 304 62.42 -26.51 7.56
CA GLN A 304 63.16 -27.38 8.49
C GLN A 304 63.10 -26.87 9.95
N GLN A 305 62.94 -25.56 10.14
CA GLN A 305 62.78 -24.91 11.45
C GLN A 305 61.31 -24.82 11.90
N GLY A 306 60.37 -25.30 11.07
CA GLY A 306 58.94 -25.28 11.35
C GLY A 306 58.25 -23.94 11.08
N SER A 307 58.93 -22.96 10.46
CA SER A 307 58.36 -21.63 10.17
C SER A 307 57.60 -21.56 8.85
N HIS A 308 57.82 -22.51 7.92
CA HIS A 308 57.15 -22.54 6.62
C HIS A 308 56.49 -23.89 6.32
N PRO A 309 55.39 -23.93 5.55
CA PRO A 309 54.76 -25.17 5.13
C PRO A 309 55.68 -26.01 4.22
N MET A 310 55.76 -27.31 4.48
CA MET A 310 56.51 -28.27 3.65
C MET A 310 56.11 -28.20 2.18
N THR A 311 54.81 -28.14 1.90
CA THR A 311 54.26 -28.19 0.53
C THR A 311 54.74 -27.02 -0.33
N HIS A 312 54.85 -25.83 0.27
CA HIS A 312 55.35 -24.63 -0.39
C HIS A 312 56.87 -24.71 -0.57
N ALA A 313 57.61 -25.26 0.39
CA ALA A 313 59.05 -25.47 0.26
C ALA A 313 59.41 -26.48 -0.84
N ILE A 314 58.65 -27.58 -0.95
CA ILE A 314 58.78 -28.55 -2.04
C ILE A 314 58.47 -27.87 -3.39
N ARG A 315 57.43 -27.04 -3.44
CA ARG A 315 57.08 -26.33 -4.68
C ARG A 315 58.15 -25.33 -5.09
N ALA A 316 58.68 -24.55 -4.15
CA ALA A 316 59.77 -23.62 -4.43
C ALA A 316 61.01 -24.35 -4.98
N ALA A 317 61.39 -25.46 -4.36
CA ALA A 317 62.49 -26.29 -4.83
C ALA A 317 62.24 -26.87 -6.24
N TYR A 318 61.00 -27.30 -6.51
CA TYR A 318 60.60 -27.79 -7.83
C TYR A 318 60.72 -26.70 -8.90
N ILE A 319 60.23 -25.48 -8.62
CA ILE A 319 60.30 -24.35 -9.57
C ILE A 319 61.76 -23.98 -9.85
N TRP A 320 62.57 -23.82 -8.80
CA TRP A 320 64.00 -23.56 -8.91
C TRP A 320 64.72 -24.60 -9.78
N GLN A 321 64.44 -25.89 -9.58
CA GLN A 321 65.08 -26.97 -10.34
C GLN A 321 64.64 -27.08 -11.80
N ASN A 322 63.53 -26.45 -12.20
CA ASN A 322 62.90 -26.65 -13.50
C ASN A 322 62.75 -25.35 -14.33
N GLY A 323 63.58 -24.34 -14.07
CA GLY A 323 63.67 -23.14 -14.90
C GLY A 323 63.55 -21.81 -14.14
N GLU A 324 63.36 -21.88 -12.82
CA GLU A 324 63.30 -20.76 -11.87
C GLU A 324 62.10 -19.82 -12.06
N GLN A 325 61.65 -19.59 -13.29
CA GLN A 325 60.49 -18.72 -13.57
C GLN A 325 59.17 -19.46 -13.38
N TYR A 326 58.22 -18.78 -12.75
CA TYR A 326 56.87 -19.27 -12.54
C TYR A 326 55.84 -18.20 -12.87
N ARG A 327 54.58 -18.59 -12.88
CA ARG A 327 53.42 -17.71 -12.90
C ARG A 327 52.37 -18.27 -11.95
N TYR A 328 51.43 -17.43 -11.52
CA TYR A 328 50.31 -17.85 -10.72
C TYR A 328 49.17 -18.37 -11.62
N ASP A 329 48.52 -19.44 -11.17
CA ASP A 329 47.31 -20.03 -11.76
C ASP A 329 46.21 -20.03 -10.69
N PRO A 330 45.24 -19.11 -10.76
CA PRO A 330 44.17 -19.00 -9.77
C PRO A 330 43.22 -20.21 -9.74
N ALA A 331 43.23 -21.06 -10.77
CA ALA A 331 42.33 -22.22 -10.85
C ALA A 331 42.83 -23.44 -10.07
N ALA A 332 44.06 -23.40 -9.52
CA ALA A 332 44.66 -24.50 -8.78
C ALA A 332 44.87 -24.13 -7.30
N ASP A 333 44.67 -25.09 -6.39
CA ASP A 333 44.90 -24.86 -4.96
C ASP A 333 46.41 -24.77 -4.63
N PRO A 334 46.82 -23.95 -3.64
CA PRO A 334 48.19 -23.95 -3.16
C PRO A 334 48.66 -25.35 -2.69
N PRO A 335 49.89 -25.78 -3.05
CA PRO A 335 50.93 -24.99 -3.70
C PRO A 335 50.95 -25.13 -5.25
N LEU A 336 49.95 -25.76 -5.86
CA LEU A 336 49.97 -26.04 -7.30
C LEU A 336 49.66 -24.82 -8.16
N CYS A 337 49.05 -23.77 -7.58
CA CYS A 337 48.84 -22.47 -8.22
C CYS A 337 50.13 -21.84 -8.79
N TRP A 338 51.31 -22.05 -8.19
CA TRP A 338 52.55 -21.52 -8.75
C TRP A 338 53.11 -22.47 -9.80
N ILE A 339 52.79 -22.26 -11.08
CA ILE A 339 53.16 -23.16 -12.19
C ILE A 339 54.40 -22.68 -12.94
N LEU A 340 55.18 -23.61 -13.50
CA LEU A 340 56.37 -23.27 -14.30
C LEU A 340 55.99 -22.45 -15.52
N ASN A 341 56.73 -21.37 -15.76
CA ASN A 341 56.56 -20.54 -16.94
C ASN A 341 57.39 -21.10 -18.12
N THR A 342 56.81 -22.04 -18.87
CA THR A 342 57.50 -22.76 -19.96
C THR A 342 57.72 -21.94 -21.24
N ASN A 343 57.13 -20.74 -21.34
CA ASN A 343 57.30 -19.81 -22.47
C ASN A 343 58.45 -18.80 -22.24
N ALA A 344 59.14 -18.90 -21.12
CA ALA A 344 60.30 -18.09 -20.79
C ALA A 344 61.48 -18.38 -21.72
N ALA A 345 62.14 -17.33 -22.22
CA ALA A 345 63.39 -17.49 -22.98
C ALA A 345 64.44 -18.21 -22.11
N PRO A 346 65.19 -19.19 -22.65
CA PRO A 346 66.19 -19.90 -21.88
C PRO A 346 67.25 -18.93 -21.35
N LEU A 347 67.49 -18.98 -20.04
CA LEU A 347 68.52 -18.17 -19.41
C LEU A 347 69.89 -18.61 -19.94
N SER A 348 70.69 -17.62 -20.35
CA SER A 348 72.07 -17.84 -20.76
C SER A 348 72.83 -18.47 -19.59
N PRO A 349 73.66 -19.52 -19.83
CA PRO A 349 74.41 -20.13 -18.74
C PRO A 349 75.33 -19.09 -18.11
N LEU A 350 75.14 -18.86 -16.80
CA LEU A 350 76.07 -18.13 -15.96
C LEU A 350 77.43 -18.82 -16.07
N LYS A 351 78.34 -18.22 -16.85
CA LYS A 351 79.76 -18.56 -16.78
C LYS A 351 80.26 -18.07 -15.43
N CYS A 352 80.61 -19.00 -14.55
CA CYS A 352 81.38 -18.67 -13.35
C CYS A 352 82.69 -17.97 -13.76
N PRO A 353 83.09 -16.87 -13.08
CA PRO A 353 84.41 -16.28 -13.25
C PRO A 353 85.54 -17.19 -12.75
#